data_AF-A0A9D7NTL0-F1
#
_entry.id   AF-A0A9D7NTL0-F1
#
_cell.length_a   1.000
_cell.length_b   1.000
_cell.length_c   1.000
_cell.angle_alpha   90.00
_cell.angle_beta   90.00
_cell.angle_gamma   90.00
#
_symmetry.space_group_name_H-M   'P 1'
#
loop_
_entity.id
_entity.type
_entity.pdbx_description
1 polymer ?
#
loop_
_entity_poly.entity_id
_entity_poly.type
_entity_poly.pdbx_seq_one_letter_code
_entity_poly.pdbx_strand_id
1 'polypeptide(L)'
;MRTRILTLFTGGFLLAGTTNAQLQRIVLQGADNTTVHTDLAAALTAAQAGDKLFLSGGTFSAAGPFVLDKPLHFIGAGIHPDSSSVTAATTINITSGGTGHFNIVTAASGSTFTGIIFNSTGGLVHGTSVDDDDPTGLVFQRCEFKKYVHLGFAEGAASSSTFDECVFREDLSGRASQAVFTRCIFDGAVINLFRPAGLFMRNCVVFNSRLQNSSNANVQNCVFTYNGAPLWQVSGVNISNSLITGTSMFSNSSANTETNTIYGVAPSAMFVNETSNSYEYSDDLELAPGSGGIGAGADGTDIGIHGTSSPFKYGAVPYNPHFQQADIAPATDWNGALPVTIRTAAQSH
;
A
#
# COMPACT_ATOMS: atom_id res chain seq x y z
N MET A 1 21.27 40.28 62.31
CA MET A 1 21.66 40.47 60.89
C MET A 1 20.83 39.53 60.03
N ARG A 2 20.40 40.05 58.88
CA ARG A 2 19.58 39.42 57.82
C ARG A 2 19.98 37.98 57.51
N THR A 3 19.01 37.09 57.28
CA THR A 3 18.78 36.53 55.93
C THR A 3 17.35 36.00 55.83
N ARG A 4 16.54 36.63 54.97
CA ARG A 4 15.28 36.07 54.46
C ARG A 4 15.66 35.21 53.26
N ILE A 5 15.35 33.92 53.26
CA ILE A 5 15.41 33.09 52.05
C ILE A 5 13.97 32.86 51.60
N LEU A 6 13.70 33.41 50.43
CA LEU A 6 12.46 33.41 49.69
C LEU A 6 12.39 32.07 48.94
N THR A 7 11.53 31.14 49.38
CA THR A 7 11.31 29.89 48.64
C THR A 7 10.33 30.17 47.51
N LEU A 8 10.87 30.36 46.31
CA LEU A 8 10.14 30.59 45.07
C LEU A 8 9.49 29.28 44.60
N PHE A 9 8.18 29.32 44.38
CA PHE A 9 7.38 28.29 43.74
C PHE A 9 7.94 27.93 42.36
N THR A 10 8.04 26.64 42.05
CA THR A 10 8.09 26.15 40.66
C THR A 10 7.25 24.88 40.58
N GLY A 11 5.94 25.07 40.47
CA GLY A 11 5.01 24.01 40.08
C GLY A 11 5.07 23.84 38.56
N GLY A 12 5.85 22.86 38.10
CA GLY A 12 5.80 22.41 36.72
C GLY A 12 4.55 21.58 36.48
N PHE A 13 3.50 22.19 35.92
CA PHE A 13 2.38 21.47 35.35
C PHE A 13 2.87 20.71 34.10
N LEU A 14 3.07 19.40 34.24
CA LEU A 14 3.06 18.49 33.09
C LEU A 14 1.61 18.37 32.61
N LEU A 15 1.23 19.21 31.65
CA LEU A 15 0.08 18.94 30.80
C LEU A 15 0.46 17.79 29.88
N ALA A 16 0.20 16.56 30.34
CA ALA A 16 0.14 15.41 29.46
C ALA A 16 -1.00 15.66 28.47
N GLY A 17 -0.65 15.97 27.22
CA GLY A 17 -1.62 15.99 26.13
C GLY A 17 -2.27 14.61 26.06
N THR A 18 -3.55 14.52 26.37
CA THR A 18 -4.33 13.32 26.13
C THR A 18 -4.43 13.14 24.62
N THR A 19 -3.64 12.21 24.08
CA THR A 19 -3.93 11.61 22.78
C THR A 19 -5.31 10.98 22.91
N ASN A 20 -6.34 11.66 22.39
CA ASN A 20 -7.67 11.08 22.26
C ASN A 20 -7.56 9.96 21.23
N ALA A 21 -7.25 8.75 21.67
CA ALA A 21 -7.38 7.57 20.83
C ALA A 21 -8.88 7.43 20.49
N GLN A 22 -9.26 7.83 19.28
CA GLN A 22 -10.60 7.58 18.78
C GLN A 22 -10.88 6.09 18.90
N LEU A 23 -12.01 5.71 19.51
CA LEU A 23 -12.42 4.32 19.56
C LEU A 23 -12.52 3.81 18.11
N GLN A 24 -11.87 2.69 17.83
CA GLN A 24 -11.91 2.06 16.51
C GLN A 24 -13.37 1.77 16.13
N ARG A 25 -13.78 2.24 14.95
CA ARG A 25 -15.13 2.06 14.40
C ARG A 25 -15.04 1.53 12.98
N ILE A 26 -15.97 0.64 12.66
CA ILE A 26 -16.26 0.20 11.30
C ILE A 26 -17.67 0.66 10.99
N VAL A 27 -17.83 1.58 10.05
CA VAL A 27 -19.14 1.97 9.54
C VAL A 27 -19.45 1.06 8.35
N LEU A 28 -20.42 0.18 8.52
CA LEU A 28 -20.96 -0.64 7.45
C LEU A 28 -22.13 0.11 6.82
N GLN A 29 -21.98 0.47 5.54
CA GLN A 29 -23.00 1.16 4.76
C GLN A 29 -23.48 0.24 3.63
N GLY A 30 -24.71 -0.23 3.74
CA GLY A 30 -25.44 -0.90 2.67
C GLY A 30 -26.42 0.02 1.97
N ALA A 31 -27.22 -0.51 1.05
CA ALA A 31 -28.17 0.26 0.25
C ALA A 31 -29.21 1.01 1.09
N ASP A 32 -29.74 0.37 2.13
CA ASP A 32 -30.88 0.88 2.92
C ASP A 32 -30.54 1.15 4.39
N ASN A 33 -29.34 0.77 4.86
CA ASN A 33 -29.00 0.88 6.28
C ASN A 33 -27.52 1.19 6.51
N THR A 34 -27.23 1.88 7.62
CA THR A 34 -25.88 2.12 8.13
C THR A 34 -25.78 1.60 9.56
N THR A 35 -24.81 0.73 9.81
CA THR A 35 -24.54 0.19 11.14
C THR A 35 -23.09 0.45 11.54
N VAL A 36 -22.83 0.51 12.84
CA VAL A 36 -21.49 0.79 13.38
C VAL A 36 -21.05 -0.41 14.21
N HIS A 37 -19.88 -0.93 13.87
CA HIS A 37 -19.25 -2.08 14.51
C HIS A 37 -17.91 -1.67 15.13
N THR A 38 -17.43 -2.49 16.04
CA THR A 38 -16.07 -2.38 16.63
C THR A 38 -15.21 -3.61 16.37
N ASP A 39 -15.83 -4.67 15.83
CA ASP A 39 -15.21 -5.94 15.51
C ASP A 39 -15.35 -6.21 14.01
N LEU A 40 -14.24 -6.63 13.38
CA LEU A 40 -14.19 -6.83 11.94
C LEU A 40 -15.04 -8.03 11.50
N ALA A 41 -15.07 -9.12 12.29
CA ALA A 41 -15.86 -10.30 11.96
C ALA A 41 -17.37 -10.05 12.07
N ALA A 42 -17.79 -9.27 13.08
CA ALA A 42 -19.18 -8.83 13.24
C ALA A 42 -19.63 -7.95 12.07
N ALA A 43 -18.78 -7.00 11.65
CA ALA A 43 -19.07 -6.15 10.49
C ALA A 43 -19.26 -6.98 9.21
N LEU A 44 -18.38 -7.96 8.95
CA LEU A 44 -18.50 -8.84 7.79
C LEU A 44 -19.73 -9.75 7.83
N THR A 45 -20.07 -10.27 9.01
CA THR A 45 -21.24 -11.12 9.19
C THR A 45 -22.52 -10.35 8.87
N ALA A 46 -22.58 -9.08 9.25
CA ALA A 46 -23.68 -8.18 8.93
C ALA A 46 -23.69 -7.70 7.47
N ALA A 47 -22.52 -7.66 6.81
CA ALA A 47 -22.38 -7.13 5.46
C ALA A 47 -23.03 -8.02 4.40
N GLN A 48 -23.66 -7.35 3.44
CA GLN A 48 -24.20 -7.91 2.21
C GLN A 48 -23.24 -7.63 1.05
N ALA A 49 -23.36 -8.43 -0.02
CA ALA A 49 -22.57 -8.25 -1.23
C ALA A 49 -22.77 -6.82 -1.80
N GLY A 50 -21.67 -6.12 -2.04
CA GLY A 50 -21.63 -4.73 -2.54
C GLY A 50 -21.58 -3.66 -1.44
N ASP A 51 -21.66 -4.04 -0.16
CA ASP A 51 -21.60 -3.07 0.93
C ASP A 51 -20.22 -2.41 1.07
N LYS A 52 -20.23 -1.22 1.66
CA LYS A 52 -19.02 -0.44 1.96
C LYS A 52 -18.69 -0.51 3.43
N LEU A 53 -17.43 -0.77 3.74
CA LEU A 53 -16.89 -0.79 5.10
C LEU A 53 -15.89 0.36 5.24
N PHE A 54 -16.26 1.37 6.02
CA PHE A 54 -15.35 2.47 6.39
C PHE A 54 -14.70 2.14 7.73
N LEU A 55 -13.41 1.91 7.70
CA LEU A 55 -12.60 1.63 8.87
C LEU A 55 -11.95 2.94 9.31
N SER A 56 -12.19 3.35 10.56
CA SER A 56 -11.46 4.47 11.15
C SER A 56 -9.96 4.17 11.20
N GLY A 57 -9.13 5.17 11.53
CA GLY A 57 -7.75 4.87 11.87
C GLY A 57 -7.66 3.99 13.13
N GLY A 58 -6.59 3.19 13.20
CA GLY A 58 -6.36 2.18 14.22
C GLY A 58 -6.20 0.77 13.67
N THR A 59 -6.02 -0.20 14.58
CA THR A 59 -5.73 -1.60 14.26
C THR A 59 -6.94 -2.49 14.56
N PHE A 60 -7.54 -3.04 13.50
CA PHE A 60 -8.64 -4.00 13.59
C PHE A 60 -8.06 -5.40 13.58
N SER A 61 -8.05 -6.05 14.75
CA SER A 61 -7.47 -7.37 14.91
C SER A 61 -8.51 -8.48 14.80
N ALA A 62 -8.14 -9.59 14.17
CA ALA A 62 -8.91 -10.83 14.22
C ALA A 62 -7.98 -12.03 14.45
N ALA A 63 -8.50 -13.05 15.11
CA ALA A 63 -7.79 -14.31 15.38
C ALA A 63 -8.18 -15.37 14.33
N GLY A 64 -7.20 -16.14 13.87
CA GLY A 64 -7.41 -17.17 12.84
C GLY A 64 -7.24 -16.63 11.41
N PRO A 65 -7.28 -17.51 10.38
CA PRO A 65 -7.40 -17.04 9.01
C PRO A 65 -8.70 -16.24 8.84
N PHE A 66 -8.61 -15.11 8.18
CA PHE A 66 -9.74 -14.29 7.80
C PHE A 66 -10.16 -14.65 6.38
N VAL A 67 -11.45 -14.85 6.13
CA VAL A 67 -11.96 -15.23 4.80
C VAL A 67 -12.99 -14.21 4.35
N LEU A 68 -12.70 -13.54 3.24
CA LEU A 68 -13.64 -12.68 2.53
C LEU A 68 -14.33 -13.50 1.43
N ASP A 69 -15.65 -13.67 1.56
CA ASP A 69 -16.45 -14.60 0.76
C ASP A 69 -17.58 -13.94 -0.05
N LYS A 70 -17.61 -12.61 -0.09
CA LYS A 70 -18.57 -11.81 -0.86
C LYS A 70 -17.92 -10.50 -1.31
N PRO A 71 -18.36 -9.89 -2.42
CA PRO A 71 -17.78 -8.64 -2.89
C PRO A 71 -18.05 -7.53 -1.88
N LEU A 72 -17.01 -6.86 -1.39
CA LEU A 72 -17.10 -5.75 -0.43
C LEU A 72 -16.10 -4.65 -0.78
N HIS A 73 -16.38 -3.44 -0.29
CA HIS A 73 -15.56 -2.26 -0.57
C HIS A 73 -15.02 -1.66 0.73
N PHE A 74 -13.74 -1.87 1.00
CA PHE A 74 -13.06 -1.44 2.21
C PHE A 74 -12.35 -0.10 2.01
N ILE A 75 -12.60 0.82 2.93
CA ILE A 75 -12.07 2.18 2.91
C ILE A 75 -11.47 2.48 4.28
N GLY A 76 -10.14 2.58 4.35
CA GLY A 76 -9.43 2.95 5.57
C GLY A 76 -9.25 4.47 5.73
N ALA A 77 -8.35 4.84 6.63
CA ALA A 77 -7.92 6.22 6.89
C ALA A 77 -6.56 6.56 6.22
N GLY A 78 -5.95 5.59 5.53
CA GLY A 78 -4.63 5.74 4.90
C GLY A 78 -3.54 4.92 5.58
N ILE A 79 -2.36 4.90 4.94
CA ILE A 79 -1.20 4.12 5.38
C ILE A 79 -0.04 4.99 5.90
N HIS A 80 0.04 6.25 5.49
CA HIS A 80 1.17 7.12 5.83
C HIS A 80 1.05 7.66 7.27
N PRO A 81 2.06 7.48 8.14
CA PRO A 81 2.00 7.93 9.54
C PRO A 81 1.68 9.42 9.70
N ASP A 82 2.36 10.30 8.97
CA ASP A 82 2.15 11.76 9.10
C ASP A 82 0.80 12.22 8.54
N SER A 83 0.42 11.76 7.34
CA SER A 83 -0.87 12.15 6.73
C SER A 83 -2.08 11.55 7.45
N SER A 84 -1.87 10.49 8.22
CA SER A 84 -2.89 9.91 9.10
C SER A 84 -2.69 10.29 10.57
N SER A 85 -1.79 11.22 10.90
CA SER A 85 -1.44 11.55 12.30
C SER A 85 -2.64 11.96 13.18
N VAL A 86 -3.67 12.55 12.58
CA VAL A 86 -4.91 12.95 13.27
C VAL A 86 -5.80 11.75 13.61
N THR A 87 -5.84 10.73 12.74
CA THR A 87 -6.76 9.58 12.87
C THR A 87 -6.07 8.26 13.24
N ALA A 88 -4.75 8.20 13.16
CA ALA A 88 -3.93 7.01 12.93
C ALA A 88 -4.18 6.33 11.56
N ALA A 89 -3.20 5.52 11.12
CA ALA A 89 -3.33 4.68 9.93
C ALA A 89 -4.31 3.51 10.19
N THR A 90 -5.00 3.05 9.16
CA THR A 90 -5.87 1.86 9.28
C THR A 90 -5.06 0.59 9.03
N THR A 91 -5.05 -0.31 9.99
CA THR A 91 -4.40 -1.62 9.88
C THR A 91 -5.41 -2.74 10.10
N ILE A 92 -5.46 -3.70 9.17
CA ILE A 92 -6.09 -5.01 9.41
C ILE A 92 -4.99 -5.97 9.86
N ASN A 93 -5.15 -6.51 11.07
CA ASN A 93 -4.14 -7.32 11.73
C ASN A 93 -4.69 -8.72 12.02
N ILE A 94 -4.37 -9.68 11.16
CA ILE A 94 -4.82 -11.06 11.31
C ILE A 94 -3.72 -11.86 12.00
N THR A 95 -4.05 -12.46 13.14
CA THR A 95 -3.06 -13.16 13.99
C THR A 95 -3.47 -14.60 14.24
N SER A 96 -2.64 -15.55 13.81
CA SER A 96 -2.82 -16.98 14.10
C SER A 96 -1.57 -17.76 13.70
N GLY A 97 -0.44 -17.57 14.41
CA GLY A 97 0.82 -18.22 14.01
C GLY A 97 1.11 -18.06 12.51
N GLY A 98 1.63 -19.09 11.86
CA GLY A 98 1.85 -19.10 10.40
C GLY A 98 0.60 -19.23 9.52
N THR A 99 -0.61 -19.31 10.10
CA THR A 99 -1.89 -19.54 9.39
C THR A 99 -2.84 -18.34 9.44
N GLY A 100 -2.41 -17.21 9.99
CA GLY A 100 -3.19 -15.97 10.05
C GLY A 100 -3.23 -15.22 8.72
N HIS A 101 -3.76 -15.86 7.68
CA HIS A 101 -3.90 -15.27 6.34
C HIS A 101 -5.10 -14.32 6.26
N PHE A 102 -5.01 -13.29 5.43
CA PHE A 102 -6.19 -12.62 4.88
C PHE A 102 -6.51 -13.27 3.54
N ASN A 103 -7.51 -14.15 3.53
CA ASN A 103 -7.93 -14.89 2.35
C ASN A 103 -9.05 -14.15 1.62
N ILE A 104 -8.93 -14.04 0.30
CA ILE A 104 -9.98 -13.56 -0.59
C ILE A 104 -10.35 -14.71 -1.51
N VAL A 105 -11.56 -15.23 -1.39
CA VAL A 105 -11.98 -16.39 -2.19
C VAL A 105 -12.71 -15.95 -3.46
N THR A 106 -12.89 -16.85 -4.43
CA THR A 106 -13.55 -16.57 -5.72
C THR A 106 -14.87 -15.82 -5.59
N ALA A 107 -15.68 -16.13 -4.56
CA ALA A 107 -16.96 -15.48 -4.30
C ALA A 107 -16.86 -13.98 -3.93
N ALA A 108 -15.66 -13.50 -3.58
CA ALA A 108 -15.37 -12.09 -3.30
C ALA A 108 -14.83 -11.29 -4.49
N SER A 109 -14.90 -11.86 -5.71
CA SER A 109 -14.56 -11.15 -6.96
C SER A 109 -15.23 -9.78 -7.03
N GLY A 110 -14.49 -8.76 -7.47
CA GLY A 110 -14.95 -7.37 -7.54
C GLY A 110 -14.78 -6.57 -6.24
N SER A 111 -14.21 -7.15 -5.18
CA SER A 111 -13.91 -6.40 -3.95
C SER A 111 -12.85 -5.32 -4.18
N THR A 112 -12.96 -4.24 -3.41
CA THR A 112 -11.99 -3.13 -3.47
C THR A 112 -11.47 -2.75 -2.09
N PHE A 113 -10.23 -2.28 -2.04
CA PHE A 113 -9.54 -1.90 -0.82
C PHE A 113 -8.77 -0.61 -1.03
N THR A 114 -8.91 0.35 -0.12
CA THR A 114 -8.09 1.57 -0.18
C THR A 114 -7.66 2.09 1.17
N GLY A 115 -6.42 2.56 1.27
CA GLY A 115 -5.90 3.21 2.48
C GLY A 115 -5.77 2.27 3.67
N ILE A 116 -5.36 1.02 3.44
CA ILE A 116 -5.30 -0.04 4.46
C ILE A 116 -3.91 -0.68 4.46
N ILE A 117 -3.36 -0.85 5.66
CA ILE A 117 -2.19 -1.70 5.92
C ILE A 117 -2.68 -3.13 6.23
N PHE A 118 -2.24 -4.10 5.44
CA PHE A 118 -2.44 -5.51 5.70
C PHE A 118 -1.25 -6.07 6.48
N ASN A 119 -1.48 -6.39 7.76
CA ASN A 119 -0.49 -6.94 8.68
C ASN A 119 -0.92 -8.32 9.19
N SER A 120 -1.25 -9.21 8.25
CA SER A 120 -1.63 -10.58 8.51
C SER A 120 -0.38 -11.44 8.71
N THR A 121 -0.28 -12.25 9.77
CA THR A 121 0.92 -13.08 10.02
C THR A 121 1.19 -14.08 8.89
N GLY A 122 0.14 -14.52 8.20
CA GLY A 122 0.20 -15.35 6.99
C GLY A 122 0.09 -14.57 5.68
N GLY A 123 0.22 -13.24 5.66
CA GLY A 123 0.08 -12.47 4.42
C GLY A 123 -1.35 -12.44 3.85
N LEU A 124 -1.45 -11.98 2.60
CA LEU A 124 -2.69 -11.96 1.83
C LEU A 124 -2.64 -13.06 0.78
N VAL A 125 -3.67 -13.89 0.70
CA VAL A 125 -3.72 -15.05 -0.20
C VAL A 125 -5.07 -15.08 -0.92
N HIS A 126 -5.08 -15.39 -2.20
CA HIS A 126 -6.32 -15.73 -2.89
C HIS A 126 -6.65 -17.20 -2.64
N GLY A 127 -7.89 -17.46 -2.24
CA GLY A 127 -8.39 -18.79 -1.93
C GLY A 127 -8.00 -19.30 -0.55
N THR A 128 -8.75 -20.30 -0.09
CA THR A 128 -8.39 -21.17 1.04
C THR A 128 -7.94 -22.56 0.57
N SER A 129 -8.15 -22.84 -0.72
CA SER A 129 -7.89 -24.08 -1.43
C SER A 129 -7.75 -23.78 -2.93
N VAL A 130 -7.49 -24.81 -3.74
CA VAL A 130 -7.50 -24.70 -5.21
C VAL A 130 -8.91 -24.60 -5.81
N ASP A 131 -9.96 -24.82 -5.02
CA ASP A 131 -11.35 -24.76 -5.50
C ASP A 131 -11.91 -23.32 -5.47
N ASP A 132 -11.21 -22.41 -4.80
CA ASP A 132 -11.68 -21.06 -4.49
C ASP A 132 -10.61 -19.96 -4.61
N ASP A 133 -9.51 -20.20 -5.32
CA ASP A 133 -8.38 -19.27 -5.48
C ASP A 133 -8.38 -18.40 -6.75
N ASP A 134 -9.55 -18.26 -7.37
CA ASP A 134 -9.76 -17.51 -8.61
C ASP A 134 -10.59 -16.21 -8.44
N PRO A 135 -10.39 -15.36 -7.41
CA PRO A 135 -11.08 -14.08 -7.36
C PRO A 135 -10.62 -13.17 -8.51
N THR A 136 -11.56 -12.51 -9.17
CA THR A 136 -11.27 -11.63 -10.30
C THR A 136 -11.74 -10.20 -10.05
N GLY A 137 -11.12 -9.24 -10.74
CA GLY A 137 -11.52 -7.84 -10.66
C GLY A 137 -11.27 -7.20 -9.28
N LEU A 138 -10.30 -7.71 -8.52
CA LEU A 138 -9.90 -7.09 -7.26
C LEU A 138 -9.15 -5.78 -7.53
N VAL A 139 -9.37 -4.78 -6.68
CA VAL A 139 -8.67 -3.49 -6.78
C VAL A 139 -8.13 -3.07 -5.42
N PHE A 140 -6.84 -2.80 -5.36
CA PHE A 140 -6.14 -2.27 -4.18
C PHE A 140 -5.54 -0.91 -4.53
N GLN A 141 -5.85 0.12 -3.74
CA GLN A 141 -5.37 1.48 -3.98
C GLN A 141 -4.78 2.07 -2.71
N ARG A 142 -3.52 2.48 -2.72
CA ARG A 142 -2.87 3.08 -1.53
C ARG A 142 -2.92 2.14 -0.33
N CYS A 143 -2.62 0.86 -0.59
CA CYS A 143 -2.51 -0.16 0.44
C CYS A 143 -1.04 -0.49 0.71
N GLU A 144 -0.75 -0.98 1.91
CA GLU A 144 0.55 -1.52 2.25
C GLU A 144 0.41 -2.99 2.65
N PHE A 145 1.26 -3.86 2.11
CA PHE A 145 1.33 -5.27 2.45
C PHE A 145 2.62 -5.54 3.22
N LYS A 146 2.48 -5.76 4.54
CA LYS A 146 3.64 -6.02 5.42
C LYS A 146 4.21 -7.42 5.28
N LYS A 147 3.42 -8.36 4.74
CA LYS A 147 3.74 -9.76 4.52
C LYS A 147 3.48 -10.13 3.07
N TYR A 148 3.88 -11.34 2.69
CA TYR A 148 3.75 -11.83 1.32
C TYR A 148 2.32 -11.72 0.78
N VAL A 149 2.23 -11.58 -0.54
CA VAL A 149 0.98 -11.55 -1.30
C VAL A 149 1.01 -12.68 -2.32
N HIS A 150 0.06 -13.60 -2.22
CA HIS A 150 -0.12 -14.68 -3.19
C HIS A 150 -1.44 -14.50 -3.93
N LEU A 151 -1.38 -14.31 -5.24
CA LEU A 151 -2.56 -14.17 -6.08
C LEU A 151 -3.14 -15.53 -6.49
N GLY A 152 -3.06 -16.52 -5.61
CA GLY A 152 -3.57 -17.86 -5.80
C GLY A 152 -3.14 -18.75 -4.65
N PHE A 153 -3.86 -19.85 -4.42
CA PHE A 153 -3.48 -20.85 -3.43
C PHE A 153 -2.41 -21.77 -4.01
N ALA A 154 -2.55 -22.15 -5.28
CA ALA A 154 -1.57 -22.91 -6.04
C ALA A 154 -1.20 -22.24 -7.37
N GLU A 155 -0.08 -22.66 -7.98
CA GLU A 155 0.22 -22.23 -9.36
C GLU A 155 -0.83 -22.83 -10.31
N GLY A 156 -1.43 -21.99 -11.14
CA GLY A 156 -2.54 -22.35 -12.03
C GLY A 156 -3.80 -21.54 -11.80
N ALA A 157 -3.83 -20.73 -10.73
CA ALA A 157 -4.93 -19.81 -10.44
C ALA A 157 -5.16 -18.82 -11.61
N ALA A 158 -6.42 -18.60 -11.93
CA ALA A 158 -6.95 -17.68 -12.92
C ALA A 158 -7.48 -16.37 -12.29
N SER A 159 -6.94 -15.98 -11.14
CA SER A 159 -7.31 -14.75 -10.44
C SER A 159 -6.83 -13.50 -11.19
N SER A 160 -7.42 -12.34 -10.85
CA SER A 160 -6.97 -11.05 -11.39
C SER A 160 -7.06 -9.91 -10.38
N SER A 161 -6.01 -9.08 -10.34
CA SER A 161 -5.93 -7.95 -9.40
C SER A 161 -5.25 -6.72 -9.99
N THR A 162 -5.77 -5.56 -9.64
CA THR A 162 -5.14 -4.26 -9.92
C THR A 162 -4.62 -3.68 -8.61
N PHE A 163 -3.36 -3.23 -8.64
CA PHE A 163 -2.70 -2.55 -7.55
C PHE A 163 -2.25 -1.18 -8.03
N ASP A 164 -2.67 -0.14 -7.32
CA ASP A 164 -2.40 1.23 -7.68
C ASP A 164 -1.88 2.00 -6.46
N GLU A 165 -0.69 2.60 -6.57
CA GLU A 165 -0.08 3.34 -5.46
C GLU A 165 0.12 2.49 -4.19
N CYS A 166 0.37 1.18 -4.36
CA CYS A 166 0.55 0.24 -3.26
C CYS A 166 2.03 0.03 -2.90
N VAL A 167 2.28 -0.41 -1.66
CA VAL A 167 3.61 -0.73 -1.12
C VAL A 167 3.67 -2.21 -0.73
N PHE A 168 4.68 -2.93 -1.21
CA PHE A 168 4.92 -4.35 -0.89
C PHE A 168 6.24 -4.50 -0.15
N ARG A 169 6.21 -5.14 1.03
CA ARG A 169 7.38 -5.32 1.91
C ARG A 169 8.01 -6.71 1.84
N GLU A 170 7.28 -7.69 1.33
CA GLU A 170 7.72 -9.08 1.21
C GLU A 170 7.23 -9.65 -0.14
N ASP A 171 7.60 -10.91 -0.40
CA ASP A 171 7.36 -11.61 -1.66
C ASP A 171 5.94 -11.44 -2.23
N LEU A 172 5.88 -11.17 -3.53
CA LEU A 172 4.68 -11.15 -4.33
C LEU A 172 4.74 -12.30 -5.33
N SER A 173 3.80 -13.24 -5.22
CA SER A 173 3.68 -14.36 -6.16
C SER A 173 2.38 -14.27 -6.95
N GLY A 174 2.50 -14.19 -8.26
CA GLY A 174 1.39 -14.24 -9.20
C GLY A 174 0.68 -15.58 -9.21
N ARG A 175 1.35 -16.70 -8.91
CA ARG A 175 0.73 -18.06 -8.92
C ARG A 175 -0.01 -18.38 -10.23
N ALA A 176 0.53 -17.89 -11.35
CA ALA A 176 -0.08 -17.92 -12.68
C ALA A 176 -1.25 -16.97 -12.94
N SER A 177 -1.64 -16.14 -11.98
CA SER A 177 -2.69 -15.13 -12.11
C SER A 177 -2.21 -13.84 -12.79
N GLN A 178 -3.18 -12.99 -13.14
CA GLN A 178 -2.95 -11.72 -13.80
C GLN A 178 -2.87 -10.58 -12.80
N ALA A 179 -1.91 -9.68 -13.00
CA ALA A 179 -1.89 -8.44 -12.23
C ALA A 179 -1.45 -7.22 -13.03
N VAL A 180 -2.02 -6.10 -12.63
CA VAL A 180 -1.66 -4.75 -13.06
C VAL A 180 -1.11 -4.00 -11.87
N PHE A 181 0.11 -3.48 -11.98
CA PHE A 181 0.75 -2.62 -10.99
C PHE A 181 1.02 -1.26 -11.61
N THR A 182 0.42 -0.22 -11.04
CA THR A 182 0.67 1.16 -11.41
C THR A 182 1.15 1.94 -10.21
N ARG A 183 2.26 2.67 -10.37
CA ARG A 183 2.80 3.54 -9.31
C ARG A 183 3.05 2.81 -7.98
N CYS A 184 3.40 1.53 -8.05
CA CYS A 184 3.66 0.72 -6.86
C CYS A 184 5.14 0.74 -6.47
N ILE A 185 5.39 0.50 -5.18
CA ILE A 185 6.72 0.40 -4.59
C ILE A 185 6.91 -1.03 -4.07
N PHE A 186 8.00 -1.67 -4.48
CA PHE A 186 8.40 -3.00 -4.03
C PHE A 186 9.69 -2.87 -3.23
N ASP A 187 9.60 -3.05 -1.92
CA ASP A 187 10.69 -2.83 -0.97
C ASP A 187 11.30 -4.17 -0.56
N GLY A 188 12.32 -4.64 -1.29
CA GLY A 188 12.90 -5.97 -1.10
C GLY A 188 11.97 -7.14 -1.47
N ALA A 189 10.74 -6.84 -1.91
CA ALA A 189 9.72 -7.80 -2.30
C ALA A 189 10.07 -8.48 -3.64
N VAL A 190 10.24 -9.80 -3.64
CA VAL A 190 10.48 -10.56 -4.88
C VAL A 190 9.18 -10.70 -5.66
N ILE A 191 9.18 -10.32 -6.94
CA ILE A 191 8.02 -10.41 -7.83
C ILE A 191 8.16 -11.68 -8.66
N ASN A 192 7.24 -12.64 -8.49
CA ASN A 192 7.46 -14.01 -8.96
C ASN A 192 6.21 -14.65 -9.59
N LEU A 193 6.40 -15.67 -10.44
CA LEU A 193 5.35 -16.58 -10.91
C LEU A 193 4.16 -15.93 -11.64
N PHE A 194 4.40 -14.87 -12.41
CA PHE A 194 3.42 -14.34 -13.36
C PHE A 194 3.57 -15.03 -14.72
N ARG A 195 3.05 -16.25 -14.84
CA ARG A 195 3.13 -17.08 -16.05
C ARG A 195 1.96 -18.08 -16.12
N PRO A 196 1.31 -18.32 -17.26
CA PRO A 196 1.46 -17.63 -18.54
C PRO A 196 0.64 -16.33 -18.62
N ALA A 197 -0.17 -16.04 -17.62
CA ALA A 197 -1.27 -15.07 -17.69
C ALA A 197 -0.82 -13.60 -17.81
N GLY A 198 0.47 -13.33 -17.65
CA GLY A 198 1.09 -12.03 -17.89
C GLY A 198 1.00 -11.08 -16.69
N LEU A 199 1.84 -10.06 -16.75
CA LEU A 199 2.02 -9.04 -15.72
C LEU A 199 2.15 -7.70 -16.42
N PHE A 200 1.40 -6.70 -15.98
CA PHE A 200 1.59 -5.33 -16.43
C PHE A 200 2.14 -4.48 -15.29
N MET A 201 3.35 -3.95 -15.43
CA MET A 201 3.96 -3.03 -14.47
C MET A 201 4.24 -1.71 -15.16
N ARG A 202 3.73 -0.62 -14.60
CA ARG A 202 3.96 0.72 -15.14
C ARG A 202 4.27 1.72 -14.04
N ASN A 203 5.30 2.53 -14.26
CA ASN A 203 5.67 3.60 -13.34
C ASN A 203 5.94 3.08 -11.91
N CYS A 204 6.57 1.91 -11.76
CA CYS A 204 6.85 1.33 -10.44
C CYS A 204 8.32 1.51 -10.03
N VAL A 205 8.60 1.42 -8.73
CA VAL A 205 9.96 1.37 -8.18
C VAL A 205 10.17 0.03 -7.49
N VAL A 206 11.26 -0.66 -7.84
CA VAL A 206 11.64 -1.96 -7.27
C VAL A 206 12.99 -1.85 -6.58
N PHE A 207 12.95 -1.82 -5.25
CA PHE A 207 14.12 -1.72 -4.39
C PHE A 207 14.76 -3.09 -4.15
N ASN A 208 16.04 -3.19 -4.49
CA ASN A 208 16.91 -4.33 -4.20
C ASN A 208 16.32 -5.72 -4.48
N SER A 209 15.48 -5.82 -5.51
CA SER A 209 14.71 -7.03 -5.79
C SER A 209 14.56 -7.30 -7.28
N ARG A 210 13.94 -8.43 -7.60
CA ARG A 210 13.85 -8.97 -8.95
C ARG A 210 12.41 -9.27 -9.36
N LEU A 211 12.17 -9.15 -10.65
CA LEU A 211 11.09 -9.86 -11.34
C LEU A 211 11.64 -11.21 -11.83
N GLN A 212 11.00 -12.31 -11.42
CA GLN A 212 11.49 -13.64 -11.74
C GLN A 212 10.41 -14.68 -12.04
N ASN A 213 10.83 -15.79 -12.67
CA ASN A 213 9.99 -16.91 -13.09
C ASN A 213 8.65 -16.50 -13.72
N SER A 214 8.70 -15.44 -14.52
CA SER A 214 7.51 -14.80 -15.08
C SER A 214 7.62 -14.77 -16.59
N SER A 215 6.49 -14.83 -17.28
CA SER A 215 6.46 -14.80 -18.74
C SER A 215 5.44 -13.81 -19.27
N ASN A 216 5.70 -13.32 -20.48
CA ASN A 216 4.81 -12.40 -21.20
C ASN A 216 4.47 -11.13 -20.39
N ALA A 217 5.38 -10.69 -19.52
CA ALA A 217 5.20 -9.45 -18.77
C ALA A 217 5.46 -8.22 -19.66
N ASN A 218 4.79 -7.12 -19.35
CA ASN A 218 5.02 -5.82 -19.93
C ASN A 218 5.43 -4.86 -18.81
N VAL A 219 6.65 -4.34 -18.87
CA VAL A 219 7.24 -3.51 -17.82
C VAL A 219 7.65 -2.17 -18.44
N GLN A 220 7.10 -1.06 -17.98
CA GLN A 220 7.30 0.25 -18.60
C GLN A 220 7.53 1.34 -17.57
N ASN A 221 8.41 2.30 -17.87
CA ASN A 221 8.63 3.48 -17.05
C ASN A 221 9.00 3.11 -15.59
N CYS A 222 9.71 2.00 -15.36
CA CYS A 222 10.02 1.48 -14.03
C CYS A 222 11.46 1.75 -13.60
N VAL A 223 11.70 1.81 -12.29
CA VAL A 223 13.04 1.91 -11.69
C VAL A 223 13.39 0.61 -10.99
N PHE A 224 14.59 0.09 -11.23
CA PHE A 224 15.14 -1.09 -10.54
C PHE A 224 16.49 -0.76 -9.93
N THR A 225 16.59 -0.84 -8.60
CA THR A 225 17.84 -0.53 -7.89
C THR A 225 18.68 -1.78 -7.57
N TYR A 226 18.23 -2.96 -8.01
CA TYR A 226 18.96 -4.20 -7.83
C TYR A 226 20.32 -4.13 -8.54
N ASN A 227 21.40 -4.39 -7.80
CA ASN A 227 22.76 -4.36 -8.33
C ASN A 227 23.13 -5.69 -9.01
N GLY A 228 22.46 -5.95 -10.14
CA GLY A 228 22.62 -7.12 -10.99
C GLY A 228 21.54 -7.09 -12.06
N ALA A 229 21.24 -8.24 -12.68
CA ALA A 229 20.11 -8.36 -13.59
C ALA A 229 18.78 -8.38 -12.79
N PRO A 230 17.92 -7.35 -12.88
CA PRO A 230 16.65 -7.33 -12.16
C PRO A 230 15.63 -8.34 -12.71
N LEU A 231 15.79 -8.82 -13.95
CA LEU A 231 14.91 -9.81 -14.56
C LEU A 231 15.60 -11.17 -14.68
N TRP A 232 15.18 -12.13 -13.87
CA TRP A 232 15.81 -13.46 -13.77
C TRP A 232 14.84 -14.61 -14.08
N GLN A 233 15.23 -15.56 -14.93
CA GLN A 233 14.32 -16.66 -15.32
C GLN A 233 13.01 -16.18 -15.91
N VAL A 234 13.08 -15.13 -16.75
CA VAL A 234 11.90 -14.60 -17.44
C VAL A 234 11.90 -14.97 -18.92
N SER A 235 10.71 -15.03 -19.52
CA SER A 235 10.58 -15.30 -20.96
C SER A 235 9.47 -14.51 -21.62
N GLY A 236 9.68 -13.98 -22.83
CA GLY A 236 8.65 -13.22 -23.55
C GLY A 236 8.36 -11.85 -22.92
N VAL A 237 9.22 -11.35 -22.03
CA VAL A 237 9.02 -10.07 -21.35
C VAL A 237 9.37 -8.92 -22.30
N ASN A 238 8.51 -7.91 -22.33
CA ASN A 238 8.76 -6.65 -23.01
C ASN A 238 9.02 -5.58 -21.93
N ILE A 239 10.22 -5.01 -21.93
CA ILE A 239 10.58 -3.94 -21.01
C ILE A 239 10.98 -2.69 -21.77
N SER A 240 10.48 -1.53 -21.34
CA SER A 240 10.86 -0.26 -21.93
C SER A 240 10.99 0.88 -20.91
N ASN A 241 11.76 1.91 -21.30
CA ASN A 241 11.90 3.16 -20.56
C ASN A 241 12.18 2.91 -19.08
N SER A 242 13.23 2.14 -18.77
CA SER A 242 13.52 1.74 -17.38
C SER A 242 14.87 2.26 -16.92
N LEU A 243 14.96 2.62 -15.64
CA LEU A 243 16.17 3.13 -15.00
C LEU A 243 16.74 2.05 -14.07
N ILE A 244 18.00 1.67 -14.25
CA ILE A 244 18.56 0.47 -13.62
C ILE A 244 19.93 0.75 -12.99
N THR A 245 20.14 0.24 -11.77
CA THR A 245 21.44 0.31 -11.09
C THR A 245 22.43 -0.70 -11.65
N GLY A 246 21.99 -1.93 -11.89
CA GLY A 246 22.81 -2.95 -12.55
C GLY A 246 23.27 -2.56 -13.95
N THR A 247 24.23 -3.34 -14.47
CA THR A 247 24.80 -3.17 -15.83
C THR A 247 24.21 -4.14 -16.86
N SER A 248 23.19 -4.91 -16.47
CA SER A 248 22.47 -5.83 -17.34
C SER A 248 21.01 -5.92 -16.90
N MET A 249 20.10 -6.19 -17.84
CA MET A 249 18.68 -6.38 -17.55
C MET A 249 18.36 -7.82 -17.16
N PHE A 250 18.87 -8.76 -17.97
CA PHE A 250 18.41 -10.15 -17.97
C PHE A 250 19.48 -11.12 -17.48
N SER A 251 19.06 -12.17 -16.79
CA SER A 251 19.90 -13.32 -16.46
C SER A 251 19.09 -14.62 -16.49
N ASN A 252 19.60 -15.66 -17.16
CA ASN A 252 18.89 -16.92 -17.35
C ASN A 252 17.49 -16.74 -17.99
N SER A 253 17.40 -15.84 -18.97
CA SER A 253 16.13 -15.41 -19.56
C SER A 253 16.18 -15.55 -21.08
N SER A 254 15.02 -15.72 -21.73
CA SER A 254 14.93 -15.98 -23.17
C SER A 254 13.81 -15.19 -23.84
N ALA A 255 13.95 -14.90 -25.14
CA ALA A 255 12.89 -14.28 -25.96
C ALA A 255 12.31 -12.97 -25.36
N ASN A 256 13.15 -12.15 -24.72
CA ASN A 256 12.73 -10.86 -24.16
C ASN A 256 13.11 -9.71 -25.10
N THR A 257 12.33 -8.63 -25.03
CA THR A 257 12.57 -7.39 -25.77
C THR A 257 12.85 -6.27 -24.79
N GLU A 258 13.83 -5.44 -25.12
CA GLU A 258 14.22 -4.29 -24.31
C GLU A 258 14.42 -3.05 -25.20
N THR A 259 13.85 -1.92 -24.78
CA THR A 259 13.95 -0.65 -25.51
C THR A 259 14.10 0.53 -24.54
N ASN A 260 15.00 1.47 -24.82
CA ASN A 260 15.17 2.71 -24.04
C ASN A 260 15.43 2.50 -22.53
N THR A 261 16.24 1.50 -22.18
CA THR A 261 16.68 1.29 -20.80
C THR A 261 17.98 2.04 -20.53
N ILE A 262 18.10 2.64 -19.35
CA ILE A 262 19.27 3.36 -18.88
C ILE A 262 19.91 2.53 -17.74
N TYR A 263 21.19 2.20 -17.89
CA TYR A 263 21.93 1.31 -17.01
C TYR A 263 22.98 2.01 -16.15
N GLY A 264 23.45 1.33 -15.11
CA GLY A 264 24.59 1.76 -14.31
C GLY A 264 24.32 3.04 -13.52
N VAL A 265 23.07 3.33 -13.19
CA VAL A 265 22.69 4.55 -12.47
C VAL A 265 22.77 4.29 -10.97
N ALA A 266 23.59 5.06 -10.25
CA ALA A 266 23.65 4.95 -8.80
C ALA A 266 22.31 5.39 -8.18
N PRO A 267 21.80 4.75 -7.11
CA PRO A 267 20.55 5.15 -6.45
C PRO A 267 20.51 6.65 -6.08
N SER A 268 21.63 7.21 -5.59
CA SER A 268 21.76 8.64 -5.26
C SER A 268 21.69 9.58 -6.48
N ALA A 269 21.76 9.06 -7.70
CA ALA A 269 21.56 9.79 -8.94
C ALA A 269 20.19 9.48 -9.58
N MET A 270 19.43 8.53 -9.01
CA MET A 270 18.07 8.22 -9.43
C MET A 270 17.07 9.14 -8.74
N PHE A 271 17.15 9.25 -7.41
CA PHE A 271 16.12 9.89 -6.58
C PHE A 271 16.63 11.12 -5.82
N VAL A 272 15.72 12.04 -5.48
CA VAL A 272 16.03 13.24 -4.67
C VAL A 272 16.52 12.86 -3.28
N ASN A 273 15.83 11.93 -2.62
CA ASN A 273 16.19 11.45 -1.29
C ASN A 273 15.86 9.96 -1.12
N GLU A 274 16.83 9.10 -1.42
CA GLU A 274 16.83 7.67 -1.13
C GLU A 274 18.30 7.22 -1.05
N THR A 275 18.72 6.58 0.05
CA THR A 275 20.13 6.23 0.28
C THR A 275 20.39 4.83 0.83
N SER A 276 19.34 4.12 1.23
CA SER A 276 19.37 2.84 1.95
C SER A 276 19.00 1.66 1.07
N ASN A 277 18.57 1.90 -0.16
CA ASN A 277 18.01 0.92 -1.08
C ASN A 277 16.80 0.17 -0.48
N SER A 278 16.01 0.88 0.33
CA SER A 278 14.82 0.38 1.00
C SER A 278 13.88 1.56 1.23
N TYR A 279 12.59 1.32 1.06
CA TYR A 279 11.58 2.38 1.10
C TYR A 279 11.24 2.81 2.54
N GLU A 280 11.39 4.09 2.82
CA GLU A 280 10.90 4.75 4.03
C GLU A 280 9.84 5.80 3.66
N TYR A 281 8.89 6.06 4.55
CA TYR A 281 7.87 7.09 4.30
C TYR A 281 8.46 8.51 4.21
N SER A 282 9.70 8.70 4.69
CA SER A 282 10.47 9.94 4.56
C SER A 282 11.23 10.07 3.23
N ASP A 283 11.25 9.04 2.40
CA ASP A 283 11.96 9.08 1.13
C ASP A 283 11.27 10.02 0.14
N ASP A 284 12.09 10.69 -0.66
CA ASP A 284 11.65 11.45 -1.82
C ASP A 284 12.08 10.72 -3.09
N LEU A 285 11.13 10.00 -3.67
CA LEU A 285 11.28 9.20 -4.87
C LEU A 285 10.95 9.99 -6.14
N GLU A 286 10.90 11.33 -6.08
CA GLU A 286 11.07 12.16 -7.27
C GLU A 286 12.45 11.92 -7.87
N LEU A 287 12.56 12.04 -9.19
CA LEU A 287 13.85 11.84 -9.85
C LEU A 287 14.83 12.96 -9.46
N ALA A 288 16.08 12.59 -9.17
CA ALA A 288 17.13 13.55 -8.85
C ALA A 288 17.34 14.54 -10.01
N PRO A 289 17.69 15.81 -9.73
CA PRO A 289 18.08 16.75 -10.78
C PRO A 289 19.18 16.19 -11.67
N GLY A 290 18.93 16.15 -12.99
CA GLY A 290 19.86 15.59 -13.98
C GLY A 290 19.80 14.07 -14.14
N SER A 291 18.86 13.39 -13.46
CA SER A 291 18.57 11.98 -13.71
C SER A 291 18.21 11.75 -15.17
N GLY A 292 18.80 10.72 -15.79
CA GLY A 292 18.50 10.33 -17.16
C GLY A 292 17.06 9.85 -17.36
N GLY A 293 16.32 9.58 -16.27
CA GLY A 293 14.92 9.21 -16.32
C GLY A 293 13.95 10.38 -16.55
N ILE A 294 14.43 11.63 -16.48
CA ILE A 294 13.59 12.82 -16.68
C ILE A 294 13.20 12.90 -18.16
N GLY A 295 11.88 12.92 -18.43
CA GLY A 295 11.31 12.96 -19.78
C GLY A 295 11.59 11.72 -20.65
N ALA A 296 12.06 10.62 -20.06
CA ALA A 296 12.46 9.41 -20.80
C ALA A 296 11.32 8.43 -21.07
N GLY A 297 10.12 8.70 -20.56
CA GLY A 297 8.89 7.98 -20.91
C GLY A 297 8.52 8.20 -22.38
N ALA A 298 7.82 7.24 -22.98
CA ALA A 298 7.43 7.30 -24.40
C ALA A 298 6.47 8.47 -24.72
N ASP A 299 5.77 8.98 -23.71
CA ASP A 299 4.89 10.13 -23.75
C ASP A 299 5.57 11.43 -23.25
N GLY A 300 6.89 11.40 -23.03
CA GLY A 300 7.67 12.51 -22.50
C GLY A 300 7.52 12.73 -20.99
N THR A 301 6.87 11.81 -20.28
CA THR A 301 6.84 11.82 -18.81
C THR A 301 8.12 11.22 -18.22
N ASP A 302 8.32 11.41 -16.93
CA ASP A 302 9.47 10.84 -16.23
C ASP A 302 9.34 9.31 -16.06
N ILE A 303 10.45 8.63 -15.79
CA ILE A 303 10.45 7.24 -15.32
C ILE A 303 10.13 7.22 -13.80
N GLY A 304 9.41 6.19 -13.34
CA GLY A 304 9.11 6.00 -11.91
C GLY A 304 7.71 6.49 -11.51
N ILE A 305 7.44 6.48 -10.20
CA ILE A 305 6.09 6.60 -9.62
C ILE A 305 5.45 7.99 -9.78
N HIS A 306 6.25 9.02 -10.07
CA HIS A 306 5.78 10.40 -10.35
C HIS A 306 5.61 10.69 -11.84
N GLY A 307 6.11 9.82 -12.71
CA GLY A 307 6.13 10.01 -14.15
C GLY A 307 4.82 9.72 -14.87
N THR A 308 3.72 10.33 -14.43
CA THR A 308 2.40 10.18 -15.06
C THR A 308 1.54 11.43 -14.88
N SER A 309 0.38 11.49 -15.55
CA SER A 309 -0.62 12.55 -15.31
C SER A 309 -1.34 12.47 -13.95
N SER A 310 -1.23 11.35 -13.23
CA SER A 310 -1.74 11.18 -11.87
C SER A 310 -0.63 10.54 -11.02
N PRO A 311 0.34 11.33 -10.52
CA PRO A 311 1.53 10.81 -9.84
C PRO A 311 1.19 10.16 -8.50
N PHE A 312 2.12 9.35 -7.98
CA PHE A 312 2.02 8.80 -6.63
C PHE A 312 1.83 9.91 -5.60
N LYS A 313 0.89 9.70 -4.67
CA LYS A 313 0.54 10.69 -3.65
C LYS A 313 1.21 10.28 -2.36
N TYR A 314 2.25 11.01 -1.93
CA TYR A 314 3.02 10.69 -0.72
C TYR A 314 2.15 10.45 0.52
N GLY A 315 1.07 11.22 0.68
CA GLY A 315 0.20 11.02 1.83
C GLY A 315 -0.53 9.67 1.85
N ALA A 316 -0.63 8.98 0.71
CA ALA A 316 -1.26 7.67 0.54
C ALA A 316 -2.62 7.56 1.28
N VAL A 317 -3.36 8.67 1.30
CA VAL A 317 -4.69 8.76 1.90
C VAL A 317 -5.75 8.37 0.86
N PRO A 318 -6.84 7.72 1.29
CA PRO A 318 -7.87 7.28 0.38
C PRO A 318 -8.69 8.46 -0.18
N TYR A 319 -9.54 8.18 -1.17
CA TYR A 319 -10.31 9.20 -1.89
C TYR A 319 -11.40 9.86 -1.04
N ASN A 320 -11.86 9.21 0.04
CA ASN A 320 -12.87 9.76 0.93
C ASN A 320 -12.33 10.96 1.71
N PRO A 321 -13.22 11.89 2.14
CA PRO A 321 -12.83 12.96 3.04
C PRO A 321 -12.14 12.42 4.29
N HIS A 322 -10.98 12.97 4.62
CA HIS A 322 -10.21 12.65 5.82
C HIS A 322 -10.02 13.91 6.67
N PHE A 323 -9.81 13.72 7.97
CA PHE A 323 -9.49 14.81 8.88
C PHE A 323 -8.03 15.24 8.68
N GLN A 324 -7.82 16.50 8.31
CA GLN A 324 -6.50 17.12 8.27
C GLN A 324 -6.14 17.81 9.57
N GLN A 325 -7.16 18.26 10.30
CA GLN A 325 -7.00 18.93 11.59
C GLN A 325 -8.25 18.69 12.42
N ALA A 326 -8.03 18.39 13.70
CA ALA A 326 -9.08 18.39 14.71
C ALA A 326 -8.55 19.12 15.95
N ASP A 327 -8.98 20.36 16.14
CA ASP A 327 -8.73 21.13 17.35
C ASP A 327 -10.00 21.15 18.19
N ILE A 328 -10.01 20.37 19.26
CA ILE A 328 -11.12 20.26 20.20
C ILE A 328 -10.61 20.81 21.52
N ALA A 329 -11.19 21.91 21.97
CA ALA A 329 -10.80 22.53 23.23
C ALA A 329 -10.93 21.52 24.38
N PRO A 330 -10.05 21.58 25.38
CA PRO A 330 -10.07 20.64 26.50
C PRO A 330 -11.28 20.86 27.44
N ALA A 331 -12.00 21.96 27.30
CA ALA A 331 -13.16 22.31 28.11
C ALA A 331 -14.13 23.20 27.33
N THR A 332 -15.37 23.25 27.82
CA THR A 332 -16.36 24.24 27.36
C THR A 332 -15.91 25.65 27.71
N ASP A 333 -16.27 26.61 26.86
CA ASP A 333 -16.14 28.02 27.14
C ASP A 333 -17.10 28.47 28.25
N TRP A 334 -17.05 29.76 28.59
CA TRP A 334 -17.90 30.35 29.62
C TRP A 334 -19.40 30.36 29.27
N ASN A 335 -19.76 30.12 28.00
CA ASN A 335 -21.16 29.91 27.57
C ASN A 335 -21.59 28.44 27.65
N GLY A 336 -20.70 27.54 28.06
CA GLY A 336 -20.95 26.10 28.05
C GLY A 336 -20.84 25.46 26.65
N ALA A 337 -20.35 26.17 25.64
CA ALA A 337 -20.08 25.61 24.32
C ALA A 337 -18.70 24.96 24.30
N LEU A 338 -18.51 23.82 23.62
CA LEU A 338 -17.19 23.23 23.40
C LEU A 338 -16.61 23.75 22.07
N PRO A 339 -15.56 24.60 22.08
CA PRO A 339 -14.94 25.03 20.83
C PRO A 339 -14.35 23.85 20.08
N VAL A 340 -14.75 23.70 18.81
CA VAL A 340 -14.31 22.62 17.93
C VAL A 340 -14.01 23.23 16.55
N THR A 341 -12.80 23.00 16.06
CA THR A 341 -12.39 23.34 14.69
C THR A 341 -11.93 22.06 14.00
N ILE A 342 -12.69 21.63 12.99
CA ILE A 342 -12.34 20.47 12.17
C ILE A 342 -12.07 20.94 10.75
N ARG A 343 -10.93 20.52 10.19
CA ARG A 343 -10.64 20.66 8.75
C ARG A 343 -10.65 19.27 8.12
N THR A 344 -11.41 19.14 7.04
CA THR A 344 -11.41 17.94 6.20
C THR A 344 -10.96 18.26 4.78
N ALA A 345 -10.39 17.27 4.11
CA ALA A 345 -10.13 17.33 2.68
C ALA A 345 -10.37 15.96 2.06
N ALA A 346 -10.70 15.93 0.78
CA ALA A 346 -10.72 14.71 -0.02
C ALA A 346 -9.66 14.83 -1.11
N GLN A 347 -9.07 13.70 -1.50
CA GLN A 347 -8.21 13.67 -2.67
C GLN A 347 -9.01 13.30 -3.91
N SER A 348 -8.70 13.93 -5.05
CA SER A 348 -9.22 13.46 -6.32
C SER A 348 -8.70 12.06 -6.63
N HIS A 349 -9.44 11.30 -7.43
CA HIS A 349 -8.92 10.08 -8.05
C HIS A 349 -7.69 10.43 -8.91
#